data_AF-A0A3M1EQ40-F1
#
_entry.id   AF-A0A3M1EQ40-F1
#
_cell.length_a   1.000
_cell.length_b   1.000
_cell.length_c   1.000
_cell.angle_alpha   90.00
_cell.angle_beta   90.00
_cell.angle_gamma   90.00
#
_symmetry.space_group_name_H-M   'P 1'
#
loop_
_entity.id
_entity.type
_entity.pdbx_description
1 polymer ?
#
loop_
_entity_poly.entity_id
_entity_poly.type
_entity_poly.pdbx_seq_one_letter_code
_entity_poly.pdbx_strand_id
1 'polypeptide(L)'
;MTRTRIVAMALLLLAIVVARVHHASWRAFHAGRSAQAAGDTPGAIANFERAIHFYAPGSPWVESSVKALWAIGAGAEESGDRALALSAYRTLRSSLYAVRSTYTPFSEWIGRCDDRIARLVAEDPDYRSRFPGVSAAALEARVRENLSRNEAPDVLWSIVVEIGFFGWVGGTIGFILRALGESRETFSSRRAIVWGSIVVAGYALWIVGLMKA
;
A
#
# COMPACT_ATOMS: atom_id res chain seq x y z
N MET A 1 15.75 -34.76 -2.50
CA MET A 1 15.87 -33.69 -3.52
C MET A 1 17.11 -32.86 -3.20
N THR A 2 18.06 -32.65 -4.12
CA THR A 2 19.30 -31.92 -3.82
C THR A 2 19.03 -30.41 -3.65
N ARG A 3 19.81 -29.73 -2.79
CA ARG A 3 19.66 -28.29 -2.51
C ARG A 3 19.60 -27.44 -3.80
N THR A 4 20.45 -27.76 -4.77
CA THR A 4 20.48 -27.14 -6.11
C THR A 4 19.14 -27.21 -6.84
N ARG A 5 18.42 -28.35 -6.77
CA ARG A 5 17.09 -28.50 -7.42
C ARG A 5 16.02 -27.64 -6.73
N ILE A 6 16.09 -27.50 -5.41
CA ILE A 6 15.16 -26.63 -4.65
C ILE A 6 15.41 -25.16 -5.01
N VAL A 7 16.67 -24.71 -5.04
CA VAL A 7 17.04 -23.34 -5.44
C VAL A 7 16.64 -23.07 -6.89
N ALA A 8 16.93 -23.98 -7.84
CA ALA A 8 16.55 -23.82 -9.23
C ALA A 8 15.02 -23.75 -9.41
N MET A 9 14.25 -24.56 -8.68
CA MET A 9 12.78 -24.52 -8.70
C MET A 9 12.23 -23.21 -8.10
N ALA A 10 12.80 -22.72 -7.00
CA ALA A 10 12.42 -21.44 -6.40
C ALA A 10 12.71 -20.25 -7.34
N LEU A 11 13.88 -20.24 -8.00
CA LEU A 11 14.24 -19.22 -9.00
C LEU A 11 13.32 -19.28 -10.24
N LEU A 12 12.96 -20.48 -10.70
CA LEU A 12 12.02 -20.65 -11.81
C LEU A 12 10.62 -20.12 -11.46
N LEU A 13 10.11 -20.43 -10.26
CA LEU A 13 8.84 -19.91 -9.78
C LEU A 13 8.86 -18.38 -9.66
N LEU A 14 9.94 -17.81 -9.12
CA LEU A 14 10.13 -16.36 -9.04
C LEU A 14 10.14 -15.72 -10.44
N ALA A 15 10.86 -16.31 -11.40
CA ALA A 15 10.90 -15.82 -12.78
C ALA A 15 9.52 -15.86 -13.46
N ILE A 16 8.71 -16.90 -13.22
CA ILE A 16 7.33 -17.01 -13.71
C ILE A 16 6.44 -15.91 -13.11
N VAL A 17 6.56 -15.63 -11.81
CA VAL A 17 5.83 -14.55 -11.14
C VAL A 17 6.22 -13.19 -11.72
N VAL A 18 7.52 -12.90 -11.83
CA VAL A 18 8.03 -11.65 -12.42
C VAL A 18 7.53 -11.47 -13.86
N ALA A 19 7.65 -12.49 -14.71
CA ALA A 19 7.16 -12.46 -16.09
C ALA A 19 5.64 -12.19 -16.16
N ARG A 20 4.85 -12.83 -15.28
CA ARG A 20 3.40 -12.59 -15.17
C ARG A 20 3.08 -11.14 -14.78
N VAL A 21 3.78 -10.57 -13.80
CA VAL A 21 3.58 -9.19 -13.35
C VAL A 21 3.93 -8.20 -14.47
N HIS A 22 5.08 -8.34 -15.14
CA HIS A 22 5.43 -7.49 -16.28
C HIS A 22 4.43 -7.60 -17.44
N HIS A 23 3.97 -8.81 -17.77
CA HIS A 23 2.95 -9.01 -18.81
C HIS A 23 1.60 -8.37 -18.44
N ALA A 24 1.19 -8.46 -17.17
CA ALA A 24 -0.03 -7.83 -16.68
C ALA A 24 0.06 -6.29 -16.69
N SER A 25 1.20 -5.73 -16.27
CA SER A 25 1.49 -4.28 -16.35
C SER A 25 1.50 -3.79 -17.81
N TRP A 26 2.15 -4.53 -18.73
CA TRP A 26 2.14 -4.25 -20.17
C TRP A 26 0.72 -4.23 -20.75
N ARG A 27 -0.09 -5.26 -20.48
CA ARG A 27 -1.49 -5.33 -20.96
C ARG A 27 -2.34 -4.19 -20.42
N ALA A 28 -2.22 -3.86 -19.14
CA ALA A 28 -2.97 -2.79 -18.51
C ALA A 28 -2.57 -1.42 -19.09
N PHE A 29 -1.27 -1.15 -19.29
CA PHE A 29 -0.82 0.10 -19.92
C PHE A 29 -1.37 0.26 -21.34
N HIS A 30 -1.33 -0.79 -22.16
CA HIS A 30 -1.87 -0.74 -23.52
C HIS A 30 -3.39 -0.57 -23.55
N ALA A 31 -4.12 -1.23 -22.64
CA ALA A 31 -5.56 -0.99 -22.47
C ALA A 31 -5.87 0.47 -22.08
N GLY A 32 -5.06 1.07 -21.20
CA GLY A 32 -5.18 2.48 -20.84
C GLY A 32 -4.93 3.43 -22.01
N ARG A 33 -3.91 3.13 -22.84
CA ARG A 33 -3.65 3.88 -24.08
C ARG A 33 -4.78 3.75 -25.11
N SER A 34 -5.37 2.56 -25.27
CA SER A 34 -6.54 2.35 -26.14
C SER A 34 -7.77 3.12 -25.65
N ALA A 35 -8.07 3.07 -24.35
CA ALA A 35 -9.17 3.83 -23.76
C ALA A 35 -8.97 5.35 -23.92
N GLN A 36 -7.73 5.83 -23.67
CA GLN A 36 -7.37 7.24 -23.87
C GLN A 36 -7.55 7.68 -25.34
N ALA A 37 -7.16 6.84 -26.31
CA ALA A 37 -7.35 7.12 -27.73
C ALA A 37 -8.83 7.10 -28.16
N ALA A 38 -9.69 6.38 -27.44
CA ALA A 38 -11.14 6.34 -27.64
C ALA A 38 -11.90 7.47 -26.91
N GLY A 39 -11.20 8.33 -26.15
CA GLY A 39 -11.82 9.36 -25.30
C GLY A 39 -12.42 8.84 -23.99
N ASP A 40 -12.27 7.55 -23.68
CA ASP A 40 -12.70 6.94 -22.41
C ASP A 40 -11.67 7.26 -21.31
N THR A 41 -11.76 8.48 -20.77
CA THR A 41 -10.89 8.94 -19.69
C THR A 41 -11.02 8.11 -18.40
N PRO A 42 -12.23 7.73 -17.92
CA PRO A 42 -12.36 6.83 -16.77
C PRO A 42 -11.69 5.47 -16.99
N GLY A 43 -11.89 4.85 -18.15
CA GLY A 43 -11.24 3.59 -18.52
C GLY A 43 -9.73 3.73 -18.68
N ALA A 44 -9.24 4.87 -19.16
CA ALA A 44 -7.82 5.17 -19.23
C ALA A 44 -7.19 5.22 -17.82
N ILE A 45 -7.78 6.00 -16.90
CA ILE A 45 -7.33 6.12 -15.51
C ILE A 45 -7.28 4.73 -14.83
N ALA A 46 -8.37 3.97 -14.89
CA ALA A 46 -8.47 2.67 -14.22
C ALA A 46 -7.44 1.64 -14.74
N ASN A 47 -7.09 1.71 -16.04
CA ASN A 47 -6.09 0.81 -16.62
C ASN A 47 -4.64 1.27 -16.36
N PHE A 48 -4.37 2.57 -16.28
CA PHE A 48 -3.05 3.06 -15.86
C PHE A 48 -2.79 2.80 -14.36
N GLU A 49 -3.79 3.01 -13.50
CA GLU A 49 -3.76 2.59 -12.08
C GLU A 49 -3.44 1.09 -11.96
N ARG A 50 -4.15 0.24 -12.70
CA ARG A 50 -3.91 -1.20 -12.73
C ARG A 50 -2.49 -1.55 -13.19
N ALA A 51 -1.95 -0.83 -14.17
CA ALA A 51 -0.58 -1.03 -14.63
C ALA A 51 0.47 -0.66 -13.57
N ILE A 52 0.20 0.37 -12.75
CA ILE A 52 1.01 0.72 -11.57
C ILE A 52 0.93 -0.39 -10.52
N HIS A 53 -0.28 -0.86 -10.17
CA HIS A 53 -0.47 -1.94 -9.19
C HIS A 53 0.23 -3.25 -9.55
N PHE A 54 0.46 -3.52 -10.84
CA PHE A 54 1.42 -4.56 -11.29
C PHE A 54 2.87 -4.07 -11.25
N TYR A 55 3.30 -3.55 -10.08
CA TYR A 55 4.65 -3.04 -9.90
C TYR A 55 5.67 -4.19 -9.89
N ALA A 56 6.68 -4.04 -10.74
CA ALA A 56 7.94 -4.77 -10.66
C ALA A 56 9.08 -3.75 -10.85
N PRO A 57 10.17 -3.83 -10.06
CA PRO A 57 11.33 -2.96 -10.23
C PRO A 57 11.84 -2.97 -11.68
N GLY A 58 12.09 -1.78 -12.24
CA GLY A 58 12.53 -1.63 -13.63
C GLY A 58 11.45 -1.81 -14.70
N SER A 59 10.16 -1.93 -14.36
CA SER A 59 9.07 -2.02 -15.36
C SER A 59 8.83 -0.66 -16.05
N PRO A 60 9.07 -0.51 -17.37
CA PRO A 60 8.87 0.75 -18.09
C PRO A 60 7.39 1.14 -18.21
N TRP A 61 6.49 0.15 -18.12
CA TRP A 61 5.04 0.34 -18.21
C TRP A 61 4.45 1.04 -16.99
N VAL A 62 5.06 0.85 -15.81
CA VAL A 62 4.68 1.56 -14.58
C VAL A 62 5.02 3.04 -14.72
N GLU A 63 6.27 3.36 -15.07
CA GLU A 63 6.72 4.75 -15.24
C GLU A 63 5.91 5.47 -16.33
N SER A 64 5.58 4.76 -17.42
CA SER A 64 4.74 5.29 -18.49
C SER A 64 3.29 5.52 -18.04
N SER A 65 2.75 4.68 -17.16
CA SER A 65 1.42 4.85 -16.55
C SER A 65 1.38 6.00 -15.55
N VAL A 66 2.43 6.18 -14.75
CA VAL A 66 2.63 7.33 -13.85
C VAL A 66 2.60 8.64 -14.66
N LYS A 67 3.40 8.72 -15.73
CA LYS A 67 3.42 9.88 -16.63
C LYS A 67 2.08 10.10 -17.34
N ALA A 68 1.36 9.04 -17.72
CA ALA A 68 0.06 9.12 -18.36
C ALA A 68 -1.04 9.65 -17.42
N LEU A 69 -1.12 9.15 -16.18
CA LEU A 69 -2.05 9.67 -15.17
C LEU A 69 -1.75 11.14 -14.83
N TRP A 70 -0.48 11.50 -14.70
CA TRP A 70 -0.08 12.89 -14.51
C TRP A 70 -0.52 13.78 -15.67
N ALA A 71 -0.35 13.33 -16.92
CA ALA A 71 -0.77 14.08 -18.10
C ALA A 71 -2.29 14.25 -18.19
N ILE A 72 -3.07 13.24 -17.75
CA ILE A 72 -4.54 13.37 -17.62
C ILE A 72 -4.90 14.44 -16.58
N GLY A 73 -4.26 14.41 -15.41
CA GLY A 73 -4.48 15.42 -14.36
C GLY A 73 -4.12 16.84 -14.80
N ALA A 74 -2.97 17.00 -15.48
CA ALA A 74 -2.51 18.29 -15.98
C ALA A 74 -3.40 18.84 -17.10
N GLY A 75 -3.78 18.01 -18.08
CA GLY A 75 -4.69 18.42 -19.16
C GLY A 75 -6.10 18.76 -18.65
N ALA A 76 -6.54 18.14 -17.55
CA ALA A 76 -7.77 18.50 -16.87
C ALA A 76 -7.66 19.80 -16.06
N GLU A 77 -6.50 20.11 -15.47
CA GLU A 77 -6.23 21.41 -14.85
C GLU A 77 -6.24 22.53 -15.91
N GLU A 78 -5.64 22.28 -17.09
CA GLU A 78 -5.61 23.21 -18.24
C GLU A 78 -6.99 23.43 -18.88
N SER A 79 -7.85 22.41 -18.93
CA SER A 79 -9.22 22.52 -19.46
C SER A 79 -10.24 23.10 -18.46
N GLY A 80 -9.83 23.29 -17.20
CA GLY A 80 -10.71 23.74 -16.11
C GLY A 80 -11.56 22.63 -15.48
N ASP A 81 -11.41 21.36 -15.90
CA ASP A 81 -12.04 20.21 -15.23
C ASP A 81 -11.30 19.86 -13.93
N ARG A 82 -11.57 20.69 -12.93
CA ARG A 82 -11.06 20.57 -11.57
C ARG A 82 -11.36 19.21 -10.92
N ALA A 83 -12.51 18.62 -11.23
CA ALA A 83 -12.96 17.37 -10.64
C ALA A 83 -12.12 16.19 -11.19
N LEU A 84 -11.95 16.14 -12.51
CA LEU A 84 -11.09 15.16 -13.17
C LEU A 84 -9.62 15.33 -12.78
N ALA A 85 -9.11 16.57 -12.72
CA ALA A 85 -7.73 16.85 -12.30
C ALA A 85 -7.45 16.32 -10.89
N LEU A 86 -8.32 16.68 -9.93
CA LEU A 86 -8.20 16.24 -8.54
C LEU A 86 -8.36 14.71 -8.40
N SER A 87 -9.23 14.10 -9.20
CA SER A 87 -9.39 12.63 -9.27
C SER A 87 -8.10 11.95 -9.75
N ALA A 88 -7.57 12.36 -10.90
CA ALA A 88 -6.38 11.78 -11.51
C ALA A 88 -5.13 11.89 -10.60
N TYR A 89 -4.91 13.05 -9.96
CA TYR A 89 -3.81 13.21 -9.01
C TYR A 89 -3.99 12.37 -7.74
N ARG A 90 -5.22 12.25 -7.22
CA ARG A 90 -5.51 11.38 -6.06
C ARG A 90 -5.30 9.91 -6.40
N THR A 91 -5.79 9.44 -7.55
CA THR A 91 -5.55 8.07 -8.04
C THR A 91 -4.06 7.80 -8.21
N LEU A 92 -3.30 8.69 -8.85
CA LEU A 92 -1.86 8.52 -9.01
C LEU A 92 -1.15 8.42 -7.64
N ARG A 93 -1.45 9.35 -6.72
CA ARG A 93 -0.93 9.33 -5.35
C ARG A 93 -1.26 8.01 -4.64
N SER A 94 -2.52 7.58 -4.65
CA SER A 94 -2.93 6.34 -3.98
C SER A 94 -2.32 5.10 -4.61
N SER A 95 -2.20 5.02 -5.94
CA SER A 95 -1.56 3.90 -6.62
C SER A 95 -0.08 3.78 -6.25
N LEU A 96 0.63 4.90 -6.11
CA LEU A 96 2.03 4.91 -5.69
C LEU A 96 2.21 4.50 -4.21
N TYR A 97 1.31 4.94 -3.33
CA TYR A 97 1.29 4.44 -1.94
C TYR A 97 0.88 2.97 -1.83
N ALA A 98 0.04 2.45 -2.72
CA ALA A 98 -0.41 1.05 -2.72
C ALA A 98 0.71 0.05 -3.12
N VAL A 99 1.72 0.50 -3.87
CA VAL A 99 2.85 -0.33 -4.32
C VAL A 99 4.14 -0.14 -3.52
N ARG A 100 4.08 0.60 -2.40
CA ARG A 100 5.20 0.71 -1.47
C ARG A 100 5.45 -0.61 -0.75
N SER A 101 6.68 -0.79 -0.30
CA SER A 101 7.08 -1.91 0.55
C SER A 101 8.04 -1.40 1.64
N THR A 102 9.25 -1.93 1.73
CA THR A 102 10.34 -1.36 2.54
C THR A 102 10.86 -0.03 2.00
N TYR A 103 10.48 0.35 0.77
CA TYR A 103 10.70 1.66 0.17
C TYR A 103 9.46 2.11 -0.62
N THR A 104 9.38 3.40 -0.90
CA THR A 104 8.32 4.00 -1.73
C THR A 104 8.87 4.30 -3.13
N PRO A 105 8.44 3.60 -4.19
CA PRO A 105 8.85 3.91 -5.55
C PRO A 105 8.22 5.24 -6.01
N PHE A 106 8.89 5.97 -6.92
CA PHE A 106 8.38 7.22 -7.51
C PHE A 106 7.98 8.30 -6.49
N SER A 107 8.70 8.42 -5.37
CA SER A 107 8.41 9.42 -4.30
C SER A 107 8.36 10.87 -4.80
N GLU A 108 9.13 11.22 -5.84
CA GLU A 108 9.03 12.54 -6.50
C GLU A 108 7.63 12.82 -7.07
N TRP A 109 6.92 11.81 -7.55
CA TRP A 109 5.58 11.94 -8.14
C TRP A 109 4.51 12.06 -7.06
N ILE A 110 4.73 11.46 -5.88
CA ILE A 110 3.89 11.68 -4.70
C ILE A 110 3.95 13.15 -4.29
N GLY A 111 5.15 13.73 -4.14
CA GLY A 111 5.30 15.15 -3.81
C GLY A 111 4.64 16.09 -4.83
N ARG A 112 4.84 15.81 -6.14
CA ARG A 112 4.16 16.56 -7.22
C ARG A 112 2.64 16.45 -7.15
N CYS A 113 2.10 15.27 -6.80
CA CYS A 113 0.67 15.09 -6.59
C CYS A 113 0.20 15.83 -5.33
N ASP A 114 0.95 15.80 -4.23
CA ASP A 114 0.60 16.51 -3.00
C ASP A 114 0.49 18.03 -3.23
N ASP A 115 1.44 18.62 -3.96
CA ASP A 115 1.39 20.03 -4.33
C ASP A 115 0.16 20.37 -5.18
N ARG A 116 -0.17 19.54 -6.18
CA ARG A 116 -1.37 19.73 -7.02
C ARG A 116 -2.67 19.53 -6.23
N ILE A 117 -2.76 18.47 -5.42
CA ILE A 117 -3.93 18.18 -4.58
C ILE A 117 -4.12 19.24 -3.49
N ALA A 118 -3.06 19.91 -3.03
CA ALA A 118 -3.12 20.98 -2.03
C ALA A 118 -3.55 22.33 -2.60
N ARG A 119 -3.17 22.64 -3.85
CA ARG A 119 -3.60 23.85 -4.58
C ARG A 119 -5.05 23.72 -5.05
N LEU A 120 -5.35 22.58 -5.69
CA LEU A 120 -6.71 22.05 -5.68
C LEU A 120 -7.15 21.86 -4.21
N VAL A 121 -8.43 21.71 -3.89
CA VAL A 121 -8.93 21.80 -2.48
C VAL A 121 -8.73 23.20 -1.83
N ALA A 122 -7.55 23.82 -1.76
CA ALA A 122 -7.41 25.16 -1.17
C ALA A 122 -8.11 26.28 -1.97
N GLU A 123 -8.17 26.13 -3.30
CA GLU A 123 -9.00 26.96 -4.19
C GLU A 123 -10.48 26.51 -4.24
N ASP A 124 -10.88 25.41 -3.58
CA ASP A 124 -12.21 24.81 -3.72
C ASP A 124 -13.28 25.58 -2.91
N PRO A 125 -14.41 26.04 -3.50
CA PRO A 125 -15.40 26.85 -2.79
C PRO A 125 -15.96 26.19 -1.52
N ASP A 126 -16.22 24.88 -1.55
CA ASP A 126 -16.81 24.13 -0.44
C ASP A 126 -15.80 23.80 0.66
N TYR A 127 -14.50 23.76 0.32
CA TYR A 127 -13.43 23.71 1.32
C TYR A 127 -13.19 25.09 1.93
N ARG A 128 -13.14 26.14 1.11
CA ARG A 128 -12.89 27.53 1.53
C ARG A 128 -13.97 28.07 2.45
N SER A 129 -15.24 27.74 2.21
CA SER A 129 -16.37 28.16 3.05
C SER A 129 -16.27 27.67 4.50
N ARG A 130 -15.53 26.57 4.76
CA ARG A 130 -15.28 26.03 6.10
C ARG A 130 -14.21 26.81 6.88
N PHE A 131 -13.46 27.68 6.21
CA PHE A 131 -12.33 28.43 6.78
C PHE A 131 -12.39 29.91 6.38
N PRO A 132 -13.46 30.65 6.78
CA PRO A 132 -13.60 32.06 6.44
C PRO A 132 -12.44 32.89 6.99
N GLY A 133 -11.97 33.85 6.20
CA GLY A 133 -10.86 34.74 6.56
C GLY A 133 -9.44 34.15 6.40
N VAL A 134 -9.31 32.84 6.09
CA VAL A 134 -7.99 32.21 5.88
C VAL A 134 -7.51 32.45 4.44
N SER A 135 -6.23 32.80 4.26
CA SER A 135 -5.64 33.02 2.94
C SER A 135 -5.52 31.72 2.14
N ALA A 136 -5.54 31.80 0.81
CA ALA A 136 -5.40 30.62 -0.05
C ALA A 136 -4.08 29.87 0.21
N ALA A 137 -2.97 30.60 0.40
CA ALA A 137 -1.67 30.01 0.73
C ALA A 137 -1.66 29.28 2.10
N ALA A 138 -2.36 29.80 3.11
CA ALA A 138 -2.48 29.13 4.40
C ALA A 138 -3.37 27.87 4.33
N LEU A 139 -4.42 27.88 3.49
CA LEU A 139 -5.22 26.69 3.21
C LEU A 139 -4.40 25.63 2.46
N GLU A 140 -3.64 26.02 1.44
CA GLU A 140 -2.76 25.12 0.68
C GLU A 140 -1.70 24.49 1.60
N ALA A 141 -1.03 25.30 2.43
CA ALA A 141 -0.08 24.81 3.43
C ALA A 141 -0.72 23.80 4.38
N ARG A 142 -1.95 24.04 4.84
CA ARG A 142 -2.69 23.12 5.72
C ARG A 142 -3.09 21.82 5.01
N VAL A 143 -3.50 21.87 3.75
CA VAL A 143 -3.79 20.65 2.96
C VAL A 143 -2.51 19.86 2.73
N ARG A 144 -1.40 20.52 2.36
CA ARG A 144 -0.08 19.90 2.19
C ARG A 144 0.41 19.25 3.49
N GLU A 145 0.25 19.93 4.64
CA GLU A 145 0.57 19.35 5.95
C GLU A 145 -0.23 18.06 6.19
N ASN A 146 -1.56 18.10 6.01
CA ASN A 146 -2.42 16.92 6.15
C ASN A 146 -2.03 15.78 5.19
N LEU A 147 -1.63 16.07 3.95
CA LEU A 147 -1.16 15.07 3.00
C LEU A 147 0.20 14.48 3.38
N SER A 148 1.08 15.28 4.00
CA SER A 148 2.40 14.83 4.47
C SER A 148 2.37 13.96 5.72
N ARG A 149 1.25 13.98 6.48
CA ARG A 149 1.00 13.06 7.59
C ARG A 149 0.81 11.66 7.04
N ASN A 150 1.89 10.88 7.04
CA ASN A 150 1.89 9.49 6.64
C ASN A 150 1.21 8.64 7.74
N GLU A 151 -0.13 8.64 7.77
CA GLU A 151 -0.99 7.81 8.64
C GLU A 151 -0.94 6.30 8.28
N ALA A 152 0.15 5.87 7.64
CA ALA A 152 0.39 4.51 7.26
C ALA A 152 0.91 3.72 8.46
N PRO A 153 0.42 2.49 8.67
CA PRO A 153 1.05 1.58 9.61
C PRO A 153 2.52 1.40 9.31
N ASP A 154 3.38 1.53 10.33
CA ASP A 154 4.80 1.24 10.15
C ASP A 154 5.01 -0.24 9.78
N VAL A 155 5.85 -0.49 8.78
CA VAL A 155 6.03 -1.84 8.21
C VAL A 155 6.69 -2.80 9.21
N LEU A 156 7.64 -2.31 10.00
CA LEU A 156 8.33 -3.14 11.01
C LEU A 156 7.36 -3.49 12.15
N TRP A 157 6.61 -2.50 12.64
CA TRP A 157 5.63 -2.74 13.69
C TRP A 157 4.44 -3.58 13.22
N SER A 158 4.03 -3.47 11.96
CA SER A 158 3.03 -4.37 11.36
C SER A 158 3.51 -5.83 11.37
N ILE A 159 4.79 -6.09 11.06
CA ILE A 159 5.39 -7.44 11.17
C ILE A 159 5.42 -7.90 12.64
N VAL A 160 5.70 -7.01 13.59
CA VAL A 160 5.66 -7.32 15.04
C VAL A 160 4.24 -7.67 15.49
N VAL A 161 3.20 -6.97 14.99
CA VAL A 161 1.78 -7.31 15.23
C VAL A 161 1.48 -8.72 14.74
N GLU A 162 1.85 -9.07 13.50
CA GLU A 162 1.61 -10.41 12.96
C GLU A 162 2.33 -11.51 13.75
N ILE A 163 3.63 -11.33 14.05
CA ILE A 163 4.41 -12.28 14.85
C ILE A 163 3.82 -12.44 16.26
N GLY A 164 3.43 -11.34 16.91
CA GLY A 164 2.78 -11.34 18.21
C GLY A 164 1.44 -12.09 18.19
N PHE A 165 0.60 -11.80 17.19
CA PHE A 165 -0.69 -12.46 16.99
C PHE A 165 -0.54 -13.98 16.79
N PHE A 166 0.31 -14.42 15.86
CA PHE A 166 0.55 -15.85 15.63
C PHE A 166 1.22 -16.53 16.84
N GLY A 167 2.11 -15.83 17.53
CA GLY A 167 2.72 -16.30 18.79
C GLY A 167 1.67 -16.51 19.88
N TRP A 168 0.75 -15.56 20.07
CA TRP A 168 -0.33 -15.64 21.05
C TRP A 168 -1.33 -16.76 20.71
N VAL A 169 -1.86 -16.79 19.49
CA VAL A 169 -2.85 -17.80 19.06
C VAL A 169 -2.23 -19.20 19.01
N GLY A 170 -1.09 -19.34 18.33
CA GLY A 170 -0.36 -20.61 18.25
C GLY A 170 0.14 -21.09 19.61
N GLY A 171 0.56 -20.17 20.48
CA GLY A 171 0.89 -20.43 21.87
C GLY A 171 -0.29 -20.98 22.66
N THR A 172 -1.48 -20.40 22.48
CA THR A 172 -2.71 -20.81 23.18
C THR A 172 -3.16 -22.20 22.74
N ILE A 173 -3.16 -22.47 21.43
CA ILE A 173 -3.44 -23.80 20.86
C ILE A 173 -2.41 -24.82 21.38
N GLY A 174 -1.12 -24.47 21.37
CA GLY A 174 -0.06 -25.31 21.90
C GLY A 174 -0.22 -25.61 23.39
N PHE A 175 -0.61 -24.61 24.19
CA PHE A 175 -0.90 -24.78 25.62
C PHE A 175 -2.02 -25.79 25.84
N ILE A 176 -3.17 -25.60 25.17
CA ILE A 176 -4.33 -26.49 25.28
C ILE A 176 -3.93 -27.92 24.88
N LEU A 177 -3.40 -28.11 23.68
CA LEU A 177 -3.13 -29.45 23.12
C LEU A 177 -1.94 -30.18 23.77
N ARG A 178 -0.93 -29.46 24.28
CA ARG A 178 0.32 -30.09 24.76
C ARG A 178 0.49 -30.04 26.28
N ALA A 179 -0.17 -29.12 26.98
CA ALA A 179 -0.04 -28.96 28.43
C ALA A 179 -1.24 -29.46 29.22
N LEU A 180 -2.47 -29.40 28.67
CA LEU A 180 -3.68 -29.90 29.36
C LEU A 180 -3.96 -31.40 29.09
N GLY A 181 -3.55 -31.91 27.93
CA GLY A 181 -3.67 -33.34 27.57
C GLY A 181 -5.12 -33.80 27.32
N GLU A 182 -5.29 -35.06 26.95
CA GLU A 182 -6.62 -35.66 26.74
C GLU A 182 -7.31 -36.07 28.05
N SER A 183 -6.55 -36.25 29.13
CA SER A 183 -7.07 -36.56 30.46
C SER A 183 -6.50 -35.60 31.52
N ARG A 184 -7.35 -35.22 32.49
CA ARG A 184 -7.03 -34.24 33.56
C ARG A 184 -5.79 -34.57 34.39
N GLU A 185 -5.32 -35.81 34.39
CA GLU A 185 -4.12 -36.25 35.13
C GLU A 185 -2.81 -36.03 34.36
N THR A 186 -2.86 -35.73 33.06
CA THR A 186 -1.65 -35.60 32.21
C THR A 186 -1.07 -34.17 32.13
N PHE A 187 -1.39 -33.31 33.10
CA PHE A 187 -0.89 -31.94 33.13
C PHE A 187 0.64 -31.88 33.23
N SER A 188 1.28 -31.29 32.24
CA SER A 188 2.74 -31.20 32.19
C SER A 188 3.22 -29.78 32.48
N SER A 189 3.56 -29.50 33.74
CA SER A 189 4.00 -28.17 34.19
C SER A 189 5.13 -27.57 33.35
N ARG A 190 6.08 -28.39 32.89
CA ARG A 190 7.17 -27.93 31.99
C ARG A 190 6.62 -27.46 30.64
N ARG A 191 5.64 -28.15 30.05
CA ARG A 191 5.00 -27.74 28.80
C ARG A 191 4.08 -26.54 29.02
N ALA A 192 3.37 -26.50 30.13
CA ALA A 192 2.53 -25.36 30.53
C ALA A 192 3.37 -24.07 30.64
N ILE A 193 4.54 -24.12 31.26
CA ILE A 193 5.46 -22.98 31.34
C ILE A 193 5.92 -22.57 29.94
N VAL A 194 6.41 -23.49 29.11
CA VAL A 194 6.89 -23.17 27.75
C VAL A 194 5.80 -22.52 26.90
N TRP A 195 4.62 -23.13 26.81
CA TRP A 195 3.52 -22.61 26.00
C TRP A 195 2.90 -21.35 26.61
N GLY A 196 2.79 -21.26 27.94
CA GLY A 196 2.31 -20.08 28.65
C GLY A 196 3.22 -18.87 28.46
N SER A 197 4.54 -19.07 28.49
CA SER A 197 5.51 -18.02 28.14
C SER A 197 5.37 -17.56 26.69
N ILE A 198 5.09 -18.46 25.74
CA ILE A 198 4.83 -18.09 24.34
C ILE A 198 3.51 -17.27 24.23
N VAL A 199 2.45 -17.66 24.94
CA VAL A 199 1.19 -16.89 25.01
C VAL A 199 1.43 -15.48 25.53
N VAL A 200 2.12 -15.33 26.67
CA VAL A 200 2.38 -14.03 27.30
C VAL A 200 3.29 -13.16 26.43
N ALA A 201 4.39 -13.72 25.89
CA ALA A 201 5.31 -12.98 25.03
C ALA A 201 4.66 -12.57 23.70
N GLY A 202 3.90 -13.46 23.07
CA GLY A 202 3.14 -13.17 21.85
C GLY A 202 2.11 -12.07 22.07
N TYR A 203 1.33 -12.15 23.16
CA TYR A 203 0.34 -11.13 23.50
C TYR A 203 1.00 -9.77 23.78
N ALA A 204 2.11 -9.74 24.53
CA ALA A 204 2.85 -8.51 24.80
C ALA A 204 3.40 -7.88 23.50
N LEU A 205 3.99 -8.68 22.60
CA LEU A 205 4.46 -8.21 21.29
C LEU A 205 3.30 -7.69 20.42
N TRP A 206 2.15 -8.36 20.45
CA TRP A 206 0.96 -7.94 19.71
C TRP A 206 0.45 -6.57 20.18
N ILE A 207 0.32 -6.36 21.50
CA ILE A 207 -0.09 -5.06 22.08
C ILE A 207 0.93 -3.96 21.78
N VAL A 208 2.23 -4.22 21.97
CA VAL A 208 3.27 -3.22 21.67
C VAL A 208 3.31 -2.88 20.19
N GLY A 209 3.11 -3.86 19.31
CA GLY A 209 2.94 -3.65 17.87
C GLY A 209 1.75 -2.75 17.55
N LEU A 210 0.56 -3.03 18.11
CA LEU A 210 -0.64 -2.23 17.87
C LEU A 210 -0.53 -0.79 18.38
N MET A 211 0.34 -0.51 19.35
CA MET A 211 0.61 0.84 19.86
C MET A 211 1.65 1.61 19.03
N LYS A 212 2.28 0.98 18.02
CA LYS A 212 3.44 1.49 17.30
C LYS A 212 3.38 1.36 15.79
N ALA A 213 2.51 0.49 15.27
CA ALA A 213 2.13 0.41 13.87
C ALA A 213 1.30 1.65 13.48
#